data_AF-A0A538KH79-F1
#
_entry.id   AF-A0A538KH79-F1
#
_cell.length_a   1.000
_cell.length_b   1.000
_cell.length_c   1.000
_cell.angle_alpha   90.00
_cell.angle_beta   90.00
_cell.angle_gamma   90.00
#
_symmetry.space_group_name_H-M   'P 1'
#
loop_
_entity.id
_entity.type
_entity.pdbx_description
1 polymer ?
#
loop_
_entity_poly.entity_id
_entity_poly.type
_entity_poly.pdbx_seq_one_letter_code
_entity_poly.pdbx_strand_id
1 'polypeptide(L)'
;MQRMDPYALLGVAPGAGERELARAYRRLAKRWHPDRAGEEGTRRMAELNQAYELARLDRRRTLRGRRATVRRRRPAAGSWLREPVRRALGRELLNALHSGEDVALVAVAETWASPRTLLVVTDRRLLWLLDDAITGRVRSLRFESIAEVEHRLRWPLRRAVLRVRGRNGRRHAFAGLRPDTAAQIAIRVRAAVR
;
A
#
# COMPACT_ATOMS: atom_id res chain seq x y z
N MET A 1 27.69 35.00 21.07
CA MET A 1 27.98 33.59 21.42
C MET A 1 28.56 32.92 20.19
N GLN A 2 29.87 32.65 20.18
CA GLN A 2 30.52 32.00 19.05
C GLN A 2 29.89 30.60 18.87
N ARG A 3 29.22 30.36 17.75
CA ARG A 3 28.70 29.02 17.42
C ARG A 3 29.90 28.15 17.09
N MET A 4 30.35 27.34 18.04
CA MET A 4 31.41 26.37 17.79
C MET A 4 30.94 25.36 16.74
N ASP A 5 31.73 25.18 15.68
CA ASP A 5 31.46 24.21 14.64
C ASP A 5 31.75 22.79 15.17
N PRO A 6 30.73 21.94 15.35
CA PRO A 6 30.91 20.60 15.91
C PRO A 6 31.74 19.68 15.00
N TYR A 7 31.72 19.89 13.69
CA TYR A 7 32.49 19.10 12.74
C TYR A 7 33.96 19.50 12.78
N ALA A 8 34.24 20.81 12.88
CA ALA A 8 35.60 21.33 13.05
C ALA A 8 36.24 20.86 14.37
N LEU A 9 35.50 20.87 15.48
CA LEU A 9 35.99 20.38 16.78
C LEU A 9 36.33 18.88 16.77
N LEU A 10 35.59 18.09 16.00
CA LEU A 10 35.86 16.66 15.80
C LEU A 10 36.93 16.40 14.72
N GLY A 11 37.33 17.43 13.97
CA GLY A 11 38.28 17.32 12.86
C GLY A 11 37.76 16.47 11.71
N VAL A 12 36.48 16.63 11.36
CA VAL A 12 35.82 15.90 10.26
C VAL A 12 35.11 16.88 9.32
N ALA A 13 34.80 16.43 8.10
CA ALA A 13 34.05 17.25 7.16
C ALA A 13 32.59 17.47 7.62
N PRO A 14 31.97 18.61 7.25
CA PRO A 14 30.53 18.82 7.46
C PRO A 14 29.70 17.68 6.85
N GLY A 15 28.76 17.13 7.63
CA GLY A 15 27.93 16.01 7.17
C GLY A 15 28.59 14.63 7.21
N ALA A 16 29.77 14.50 7.86
CA ALA A 16 30.50 13.25 8.06
C ALA A 16 29.61 12.06 8.48
N GLY A 17 30.03 10.87 8.05
CA GLY A 17 29.42 9.56 8.35
C GLY A 17 29.23 9.30 9.85
N GLU A 18 28.23 8.52 10.27
CA GLU A 18 28.14 8.09 11.69
C GLU A 18 29.39 7.30 12.11
N ARG A 19 29.90 6.44 11.23
CA ARG A 19 31.16 5.71 11.43
C ARG A 19 32.38 6.64 11.51
N GLU A 20 32.33 7.78 10.82
CA GLU A 20 33.42 8.75 10.79
C GLU A 20 33.42 9.62 12.05
N LEU A 21 32.25 10.14 12.43
CA LEU A 21 32.04 10.85 13.71
C LEU A 21 32.46 9.98 14.90
N ALA A 22 32.02 8.72 14.95
CA ALA A 22 32.36 7.80 16.04
C ALA A 22 33.86 7.43 16.07
N ARG A 23 34.54 7.42 14.92
CA ARG A 23 36.00 7.19 14.86
C ARG A 23 36.78 8.42 15.34
N ALA A 24 36.40 9.60 14.88
CA ALA A 24 37.01 10.86 15.27
C ALA A 24 36.85 11.14 16.77
N TYR A 25 35.63 10.97 17.29
CA TYR A 25 35.32 11.11 18.72
C TYR A 25 36.16 10.14 19.57
N ARG A 26 36.19 8.84 19.23
CA ARG A 26 37.00 7.85 19.98
C ARG A 26 38.49 8.16 19.97
N ARG A 27 39.03 8.69 18.87
CA ARG A 27 40.43 9.11 18.77
C ARG A 27 40.74 10.29 19.69
N LEU A 28 39.85 11.28 19.74
CA LEU A 28 40.01 12.48 20.57
C LEU A 28 39.78 12.18 22.05
N ALA A 29 38.79 11.35 22.38
CA ALA A 29 38.51 10.89 23.75
C ALA A 29 39.69 10.12 24.36
N LYS A 30 40.40 9.31 23.57
CA LYS A 30 41.63 8.63 24.02
C LYS A 30 42.78 9.60 24.29
N ARG A 31 42.86 10.70 23.54
CA ARG A 31 43.90 11.73 23.68
C ARG A 31 43.65 12.61 24.91
N TRP A 32 42.40 13.00 25.12
CA TRP A 32 41.99 13.95 26.16
C TRP A 32 41.31 13.28 27.36
N HIS A 33 41.57 12.00 27.60
CA HIS A 33 41.02 11.29 28.74
C HIS A 33 41.48 11.97 30.05
N PRO A 34 40.59 12.21 31.04
CA PRO A 34 40.97 12.87 32.30
C PRO A 34 42.10 12.14 33.02
N ASP A 35 42.13 10.80 32.99
CA ASP A 35 43.24 10.01 33.56
C ASP A 35 44.61 10.28 32.90
N ARG A 36 44.64 10.83 31.68
CA ARG A 36 45.88 11.13 30.94
C ARG A 36 46.23 12.61 30.92
N ALA A 37 45.22 13.48 30.95
CA ALA A 37 45.38 14.93 30.73
C ALA A 37 44.81 15.79 31.88
N GLY A 38 44.43 15.17 33.01
CA GLY A 38 43.97 15.87 34.21
C GLY A 38 42.77 16.79 33.95
N GLU A 39 42.76 17.96 34.59
CA GLU A 39 41.67 18.95 34.48
C GLU A 39 41.47 19.47 33.05
N GLU A 40 42.54 19.58 32.25
CA GLU A 40 42.44 19.99 30.84
C GLU A 40 41.71 18.91 30.03
N GLY A 41 41.99 17.63 30.31
CA GLY A 41 41.26 16.50 29.75
C GLY A 41 39.76 16.57 30.04
N THR A 42 39.37 16.89 31.28
CA THR A 42 37.96 17.07 31.66
C THR A 42 37.27 18.15 30.82
N ARG A 43 37.89 19.32 30.68
CA ARG A 43 37.34 20.44 29.88
C ARG A 43 37.21 20.07 28.40
N ARG A 44 38.27 19.49 27.82
CA ARG A 44 38.27 19.05 26.42
C ARG A 44 37.29 17.92 26.15
N MET A 45 37.13 16.97 27.07
CA MET A 45 36.16 15.90 26.91
C MET A 45 34.71 16.44 26.90
N ALA A 46 34.41 17.44 27.74
CA ALA A 46 33.10 18.09 27.74
C ALA A 46 32.80 18.77 26.38
N GLU A 47 33.77 19.50 25.82
CA GLU A 47 33.65 20.12 24.48
C GLU A 47 33.43 19.07 23.37
N LEU A 48 34.17 17.96 23.42
CA LEU A 48 34.06 16.86 22.45
C LEU A 48 32.71 16.13 22.52
N ASN A 49 32.18 15.93 23.74
CA ASN A 49 30.86 15.35 23.95
C ASN A 49 29.77 16.23 23.33
N GLN A 50 29.83 17.54 23.60
CA GLN A 50 28.88 18.50 23.05
C GLN A 50 28.97 18.56 21.52
N ALA A 51 30.18 18.59 20.95
CA ALA A 51 30.39 18.58 19.51
C ALA A 51 29.84 17.30 18.85
N TYR A 52 30.09 16.14 19.46
CA TYR A 52 29.60 14.85 18.95
C TYR A 52 28.07 14.79 18.91
N GLU A 53 27.39 15.22 19.98
CA GLU A 53 25.93 15.21 20.03
C GLU A 53 25.31 16.20 19.05
N LEU A 54 25.89 17.40 18.90
CA LEU A 54 25.43 18.38 17.91
C LEU A 54 25.59 17.87 16.47
N ALA A 55 26.73 17.26 16.12
CA ALA A 55 26.95 16.68 14.80
C ALA A 55 26.01 15.51 14.48
N ARG A 56 25.66 14.69 15.49
CA ARG A 56 24.68 13.61 15.33
C ARG A 56 23.26 14.15 15.15
N LEU A 57 22.90 15.20 15.89
CA LEU A 57 21.59 15.83 15.78
C LEU A 57 21.42 16.49 14.41
N ASP A 58 22.43 17.22 13.93
CA ASP A 58 22.43 17.84 12.60
C ASP A 58 22.28 16.79 11.49
N ARG A 59 23.07 15.71 11.55
CA ARG A 59 22.93 14.56 10.65
C ARG A 59 21.52 13.97 10.68
N ARG A 60 20.94 13.76 11.86
CA ARG A 60 19.56 13.24 11.99
C ARG A 60 18.53 14.17 11.36
N ARG A 61 18.69 15.49 11.54
CA ARG A 61 17.82 16.50 10.90
C ARG A 61 17.96 16.46 9.38
N THR A 62 19.18 16.41 8.85
CA THR A 62 19.46 16.32 7.42
C THR A 62 18.91 15.02 6.80
N LEU A 63 19.05 13.88 7.48
CA LEU A 63 18.47 12.60 7.04
C LEU A 63 16.93 12.61 7.10
N ARG A 64 16.33 13.24 8.11
CA ARG A 64 14.87 13.42 8.19
C ARG A 64 14.36 14.36 7.10
N GLY A 65 15.05 15.47 6.83
CA GLY A 65 14.74 16.40 5.74
C GLY A 65 14.77 15.71 4.37
N ARG A 66 15.82 14.93 4.09
CA ARG A 66 15.92 14.10 2.88
C ARG A 66 14.84 13.00 2.77
N ARG A 67 14.34 12.48 3.90
CA ARG A 67 13.22 11.53 3.91
C ARG A 67 11.85 12.19 3.76
N ALA A 68 11.70 13.44 4.19
CA ALA A 68 10.44 14.17 4.10
C ALA A 68 10.11 14.67 2.69
N THR A 69 11.10 14.82 1.80
CA THR A 69 10.92 15.40 0.46
C THR A 69 10.39 14.45 -0.62
N VAL A 70 10.12 13.18 -0.32
CA VAL A 70 9.45 12.29 -1.30
C VAL A 70 8.45 11.35 -0.62
N ARG A 71 7.51 11.89 0.17
CA ARG A 71 6.24 11.18 0.38
C ARG A 71 5.32 11.52 -0.78
N ARG A 72 5.63 10.98 -1.98
CA ARG A 72 4.75 11.06 -3.15
C ARG A 72 3.38 10.60 -2.67
N ARG A 73 2.42 11.52 -2.57
CA ARG A 73 1.05 11.22 -2.16
C ARG A 73 0.58 10.13 -3.11
N ARG A 74 0.43 8.90 -2.62
CA ARG A 74 -0.12 7.82 -3.45
C ARG A 74 -1.47 8.34 -3.95
N PRO A 75 -1.71 8.33 -5.27
CA PRO A 75 -2.98 8.77 -5.81
C PRO A 75 -4.10 7.98 -5.14
N ALA A 76 -5.23 8.63 -4.86
CA ALA A 76 -6.35 7.99 -4.18
C ALA A 76 -6.79 6.72 -4.95
N ALA A 77 -7.21 5.68 -4.23
CA ALA A 77 -7.66 4.44 -4.84
C ALA A 77 -8.79 4.70 -5.83
N GLY A 78 -8.65 4.15 -7.05
CA GLY A 78 -9.56 4.38 -8.18
C GLY A 78 -9.61 5.81 -8.70
N SER A 79 -8.60 6.65 -8.44
CA SER A 79 -8.49 7.99 -9.06
C SER A 79 -8.45 7.98 -10.59
N TRP A 80 -8.06 6.84 -11.19
CA TRP A 80 -8.11 6.63 -12.64
C TRP A 80 -9.51 6.25 -13.16
N LEU A 81 -10.45 5.90 -12.27
CA LEU A 81 -11.82 5.57 -12.65
C LEU A 81 -12.68 6.82 -12.77
N ARG A 82 -13.68 6.74 -13.66
CA ARG A 82 -14.73 7.76 -13.79
C ARG A 82 -15.48 7.93 -12.46
N GLU A 83 -15.86 9.16 -12.14
CA GLU A 83 -16.54 9.51 -10.88
C GLU A 83 -17.75 8.61 -10.54
N PRO A 84 -18.68 8.30 -11.48
CA PRO A 84 -19.84 7.48 -11.15
C PRO A 84 -19.46 6.06 -10.73
N VAL A 85 -18.44 5.48 -11.39
CA VAL A 85 -17.92 4.16 -11.06
C VAL A 85 -17.22 4.19 -9.70
N ARG A 86 -16.41 5.22 -9.44
CA ARG A 86 -15.72 5.38 -8.16
C ARG A 86 -16.71 5.47 -7.00
N ARG A 87 -17.81 6.22 -7.16
CA ARG A 87 -18.88 6.31 -6.16
C ARG A 87 -19.61 4.98 -5.95
N ALA A 88 -19.91 4.26 -7.03
CA ALA A 88 -20.63 2.99 -6.95
C ALA A 88 -19.85 1.89 -6.21
N LEU A 89 -18.52 1.87 -6.34
CA LEU A 89 -17.67 0.85 -5.73
C LEU A 89 -17.48 1.03 -4.22
N GLY A 90 -17.52 2.26 -3.72
CA GLY A 90 -17.22 2.56 -2.32
C GLY A 90 -15.77 2.22 -1.94
N ARG A 91 -15.40 2.51 -0.69
CA ARG A 91 -14.00 2.47 -0.25
C ARG A 91 -13.39 1.06 -0.31
N GLU A 92 -14.14 0.04 0.06
CA GLU A 92 -13.61 -1.33 0.17
C GLU A 92 -13.21 -1.92 -1.18
N LEU A 93 -14.09 -1.82 -2.18
CA LEU A 93 -13.78 -2.31 -3.52
C LEU A 93 -12.69 -1.45 -4.19
N LEU A 94 -12.69 -0.12 -3.98
CA LEU A 94 -11.64 0.75 -4.51
C LEU A 94 -10.27 0.37 -3.97
N ASN A 95 -10.15 0.08 -2.67
CA ASN A 95 -8.90 -0.34 -2.05
C ASN A 95 -8.45 -1.73 -2.52
N ALA A 96 -9.40 -2.57 -2.96
CA ALA A 96 -9.12 -3.90 -3.46
C ALA A 96 -8.74 -3.94 -4.96
N LEU A 97 -8.87 -2.82 -5.69
CA LEU A 97 -8.43 -2.70 -7.08
C LEU A 97 -6.92 -2.43 -7.17
N HIS A 98 -6.28 -2.99 -8.20
CA HIS A 98 -4.91 -2.60 -8.53
C HIS A 98 -4.90 -1.26 -9.26
N SER A 99 -3.79 -0.53 -9.18
CA SER A 99 -3.63 0.72 -9.92
C SER A 99 -3.76 0.50 -11.43
N GLY A 100 -4.60 1.31 -12.09
CA GLY A 100 -4.87 1.17 -13.53
C GLY A 100 -5.66 -0.09 -13.88
N GLU A 101 -6.42 -0.65 -12.95
CA GLU A 101 -7.39 -1.71 -13.22
C GLU A 101 -8.72 -1.10 -13.66
N ASP A 102 -9.17 -1.44 -14.87
CA ASP A 102 -10.36 -0.86 -15.47
C ASP A 102 -11.61 -1.63 -15.08
N VAL A 103 -12.68 -0.90 -14.77
CA VAL A 103 -13.95 -1.49 -14.35
C VAL A 103 -14.92 -1.43 -15.51
N ALA A 104 -15.23 -2.60 -16.06
CA ALA A 104 -16.12 -2.72 -17.22
C ALA A 104 -17.59 -2.69 -16.81
N LEU A 105 -17.94 -3.31 -15.69
CA LEU A 105 -19.33 -3.42 -15.25
C LEU A 105 -19.43 -3.55 -13.73
N VAL A 106 -20.49 -2.97 -13.16
CA VAL A 106 -20.88 -3.14 -11.75
C VAL A 106 -22.35 -3.58 -11.71
N ALA A 107 -22.66 -4.61 -10.93
CA ALA A 107 -24.00 -5.16 -10.80
C ALA A 107 -24.28 -5.59 -9.36
N VAL A 108 -25.53 -5.39 -8.92
CA VAL A 108 -26.01 -6.00 -7.68
C VAL A 108 -26.44 -7.43 -7.96
N ALA A 109 -26.01 -8.34 -7.10
CA ALA A 109 -26.27 -9.76 -7.16
C ALA A 109 -26.52 -10.34 -5.76
N GLU A 110 -26.95 -11.59 -5.74
CA GLU A 110 -27.11 -12.39 -4.52
C GLU A 110 -26.16 -13.59 -4.59
N THR A 111 -25.53 -13.93 -3.47
CA THR A 111 -24.74 -15.15 -3.32
C THR A 111 -25.24 -15.95 -2.13
N TRP A 112 -24.83 -17.21 -2.01
CA TRP A 112 -25.17 -18.01 -0.82
C TRP A 112 -24.66 -17.39 0.48
N ALA A 113 -23.60 -16.58 0.40
CA ALA A 113 -22.96 -15.95 1.55
C ALA A 113 -23.49 -14.55 1.86
N SER A 114 -24.28 -13.96 0.95
CA SER A 114 -24.79 -12.59 1.11
C SER A 114 -25.94 -12.28 0.15
N PRO A 115 -27.09 -11.79 0.64
CA PRO A 115 -28.21 -11.35 -0.20
C PRO A 115 -27.94 -9.99 -0.89
N ARG A 116 -26.90 -9.26 -0.47
CA ARG A 116 -26.49 -7.97 -1.05
C ARG A 116 -25.03 -8.02 -1.45
N THR A 117 -24.78 -8.62 -2.61
CA THR A 117 -23.44 -8.70 -3.18
C THR A 117 -23.27 -7.66 -4.29
N LEU A 118 -22.25 -6.81 -4.19
CA LEU A 118 -21.87 -5.94 -5.30
C LEU A 118 -20.81 -6.65 -6.15
N LEU A 119 -21.19 -7.10 -7.35
CA LEU A 119 -20.32 -7.77 -8.30
C LEU A 119 -19.71 -6.75 -9.27
N VAL A 120 -18.39 -6.81 -9.41
CA VAL A 120 -17.57 -5.94 -10.24
C VAL A 120 -16.81 -6.80 -11.24
N VAL A 121 -16.89 -6.44 -12.51
CA VAL A 121 -16.13 -7.06 -13.59
C VAL A 121 -15.07 -6.08 -14.07
N THR A 122 -13.81 -6.47 -13.92
CA THR A 122 -12.67 -5.66 -14.37
C THR A 122 -12.13 -6.18 -15.71
N ASP A 123 -11.04 -5.59 -16.17
CA ASP A 123 -10.22 -6.10 -17.27
C ASP A 123 -9.43 -7.38 -16.89
N ARG A 124 -9.27 -7.68 -15.58
CA ARG A 124 -8.41 -8.77 -15.09
C ARG A 124 -9.14 -9.86 -14.29
N ARG A 125 -10.25 -9.51 -13.64
CA ARG A 125 -10.93 -10.42 -12.70
C ARG A 125 -12.38 -10.07 -12.43
N LEU A 126 -13.06 -11.01 -11.79
CA LEU A 126 -14.26 -10.74 -11.00
C LEU A 126 -13.85 -10.33 -9.59
N LEU A 127 -14.50 -9.31 -9.06
CA LEU A 127 -14.34 -8.82 -7.69
C LEU A 127 -15.75 -8.63 -7.11
N TRP A 128 -16.01 -9.05 -5.89
CA TRP A 128 -17.33 -8.81 -5.29
C TRP A 128 -17.25 -8.53 -3.79
N LEU A 129 -18.15 -7.66 -3.33
CA LEU A 129 -18.29 -7.28 -1.93
C LEU A 129 -19.52 -7.98 -1.34
N LEU A 130 -19.33 -8.67 -0.23
CA LEU A 130 -20.38 -9.21 0.64
C LEU A 130 -20.72 -8.14 1.69
N ASP A 131 -21.87 -7.50 1.54
CA ASP A 131 -22.22 -6.31 2.35
C ASP A 131 -22.47 -6.65 3.83
N ASP A 132 -22.86 -7.88 4.14
CA ASP A 132 -23.21 -8.36 5.48
C ASP A 132 -22.09 -9.14 6.20
N ALA A 133 -20.97 -9.41 5.53
CA ALA A 133 -19.88 -10.16 6.15
C ALA A 133 -19.06 -9.28 7.12
N ILE A 134 -18.63 -9.85 8.26
CA ILE A 134 -17.78 -9.14 9.24
C ILE A 134 -16.33 -9.09 8.77
N THR A 135 -15.84 -10.18 8.17
CA THR A 135 -14.46 -10.30 7.65
C THR A 135 -14.47 -10.90 6.25
N GLY A 136 -13.41 -10.67 5.47
CA GLY A 136 -13.30 -11.21 4.12
C GLY A 136 -14.42 -10.75 3.17
N ARG A 137 -14.92 -9.53 3.39
CA ARG A 137 -16.06 -8.94 2.65
C ARG A 137 -15.77 -8.87 1.15
N VAL A 138 -14.55 -8.50 0.78
CA VAL A 138 -14.14 -8.45 -0.62
C VAL A 138 -13.51 -9.77 -1.05
N ARG A 139 -14.08 -10.38 -2.10
CA ARG A 139 -13.58 -11.61 -2.70
C ARG A 139 -13.25 -11.37 -4.17
N SER A 140 -12.34 -12.19 -4.70
CA SER A 140 -11.87 -12.05 -6.09
C SER A 140 -11.67 -13.39 -6.76
N LEU A 141 -11.80 -13.39 -8.09
CA LEU A 141 -11.52 -14.54 -8.95
C LEU A 141 -10.94 -14.04 -10.28
N ARG A 142 -9.66 -14.32 -10.53
CA ARG A 142 -8.98 -13.96 -11.78
C ARG A 142 -9.56 -14.73 -12.96
N PHE A 143 -9.60 -14.12 -14.14
CA PHE A 143 -10.11 -14.79 -15.33
C PHE A 143 -9.31 -16.05 -15.69
N GLU A 144 -7.98 -16.03 -15.57
CA GLU A 144 -7.12 -17.20 -15.76
C GLU A 144 -7.49 -18.41 -14.88
N SER A 145 -8.08 -18.16 -13.70
CA SER A 145 -8.49 -19.19 -12.74
C SER A 145 -9.88 -19.74 -13.03
N ILE A 146 -10.61 -19.19 -14.00
CA ILE A 146 -11.95 -19.63 -14.39
C ILE A 146 -11.80 -20.75 -15.42
N ALA A 147 -12.48 -21.86 -15.18
CA ALA A 147 -12.60 -22.96 -16.14
C ALA A 147 -13.82 -22.76 -17.05
N GLU A 148 -14.92 -22.26 -16.50
CA GLU A 148 -16.19 -22.19 -17.21
C GLU A 148 -17.10 -21.11 -16.61
N VAL A 149 -17.92 -20.51 -17.47
CA VAL A 149 -18.97 -19.58 -17.08
C VAL A 149 -20.26 -19.85 -17.85
N GLU A 150 -21.34 -19.97 -17.11
CA GLU A 150 -22.71 -20.14 -17.60
C GLU A 150 -23.59 -19.02 -17.04
N HIS A 151 -24.63 -18.65 -17.79
CA HIS A 151 -25.75 -17.90 -17.23
C HIS A 151 -27.05 -18.61 -17.58
N ARG A 152 -28.03 -18.54 -16.68
CA ARG A 152 -29.38 -19.10 -16.88
C ARG A 152 -30.42 -18.07 -16.47
N LEU A 153 -31.51 -18.00 -17.24
CA LEU A 153 -32.66 -17.20 -16.90
C LEU A 153 -33.50 -17.93 -15.83
N ARG A 154 -34.02 -17.21 -14.86
CA ARG A 154 -35.02 -17.74 -13.92
C ARG A 154 -36.40 -17.31 -14.40
N TRP A 155 -37.37 -18.20 -14.30
CA TRP A 155 -38.77 -17.86 -14.50
C TRP A 155 -39.32 -17.18 -13.23
N PRO A 156 -40.08 -16.08 -13.33
CA PRO A 156 -40.33 -15.27 -14.53
C PRO A 156 -39.06 -14.54 -14.97
N LEU A 157 -38.83 -14.40 -16.30
CA LEU A 157 -37.58 -13.99 -17.01
C LEU A 157 -36.97 -12.62 -16.64
N ARG A 158 -37.32 -12.05 -15.50
CA ARG A 158 -36.83 -10.76 -14.98
C ARG A 158 -35.47 -10.87 -14.30
N ARG A 159 -35.01 -12.09 -13.98
CA ARG A 159 -33.76 -12.34 -13.24
C ARG A 159 -32.96 -13.47 -13.87
N ALA A 160 -31.64 -13.39 -13.73
CA ALA A 160 -30.70 -14.39 -14.19
C ALA A 160 -29.75 -14.81 -13.07
N VAL A 161 -29.19 -16.01 -13.22
CA VAL A 161 -28.11 -16.52 -12.38
C VAL A 161 -26.89 -16.70 -13.25
N LEU A 162 -25.78 -16.09 -12.85
CA LEU A 162 -24.45 -16.33 -13.40
C LEU A 162 -23.74 -17.38 -12.53
N ARG A 163 -23.22 -18.43 -13.15
CA ARG A 163 -22.44 -19.48 -12.49
C ARG A 163 -21.03 -19.47 -13.07
N VAL A 164 -20.04 -19.40 -12.18
CA VAL A 164 -18.62 -19.39 -12.53
C VAL A 164 -17.96 -20.57 -11.83
N ARG A 165 -17.29 -21.42 -12.60
CA ARG A 165 -16.51 -22.56 -12.09
C ARG A 165 -15.03 -22.25 -12.21
N GLY A 166 -14.32 -22.30 -11.10
CA GLY A 166 -12.86 -22.20 -11.07
C GLY A 166 -12.19 -23.48 -11.53
N ARG A 167 -10.95 -23.38 -12.03
CA ARG A 167 -10.08 -24.52 -12.37
C ARG A 167 -9.74 -25.39 -11.15
N ASN A 168 -9.84 -24.83 -9.94
CA ASN A 168 -9.71 -25.54 -8.67
C ASN A 168 -10.99 -26.28 -8.22
N GLY A 169 -12.02 -26.34 -9.06
CA GLY A 169 -13.30 -26.99 -8.76
C GLY A 169 -14.28 -26.15 -7.93
N ARG A 170 -13.86 -25.00 -7.38
CA ARG A 170 -14.75 -24.11 -6.63
C ARG A 170 -15.80 -23.49 -7.54
N ARG A 171 -17.03 -23.35 -7.03
CA ARG A 171 -18.17 -22.79 -7.77
C ARG A 171 -18.65 -21.51 -7.11
N HIS A 172 -18.94 -20.51 -7.92
CA HIS A 172 -19.48 -19.22 -7.51
C HIS A 172 -20.79 -18.99 -8.27
N ALA A 173 -21.85 -18.65 -7.56
CA ALA A 173 -23.16 -18.37 -8.15
C ALA A 173 -23.62 -16.98 -7.72
N PHE A 174 -24.02 -16.19 -8.71
CA PHE A 174 -24.52 -14.83 -8.56
C PHE A 174 -25.95 -14.79 -9.10
N ALA A 175 -26.93 -14.79 -8.21
CA ALA A 175 -28.34 -14.69 -8.55
C ALA A 175 -28.82 -13.23 -8.54
N GLY A 176 -30.09 -13.00 -8.89
CA GLY A 176 -30.69 -11.66 -8.85
C GLY A 176 -30.21 -10.70 -9.95
N LEU A 177 -29.33 -11.13 -10.84
CA LEU A 177 -28.81 -10.28 -11.93
C LEU A 177 -29.89 -9.97 -12.95
N ARG A 178 -29.79 -8.81 -13.61
CA ARG A 178 -30.57 -8.54 -14.82
C ARG A 178 -30.11 -9.49 -15.94
N PRO A 179 -31.03 -10.03 -16.78
CA PRO A 179 -30.69 -10.93 -17.89
C PRO A 179 -29.55 -10.41 -18.78
N ASP A 180 -29.66 -9.18 -19.28
CA ASP A 180 -28.66 -8.58 -20.18
C ASP A 180 -27.31 -8.44 -19.49
N THR A 181 -27.31 -8.06 -18.21
CA THR A 181 -26.10 -7.92 -17.41
C THR A 181 -25.43 -9.28 -17.22
N ALA A 182 -26.17 -10.33 -16.87
CA ALA A 182 -25.60 -11.67 -16.73
C ALA A 182 -25.00 -12.18 -18.05
N ALA A 183 -25.69 -11.94 -19.18
CA ALA A 183 -25.21 -12.30 -20.51
C ALA A 183 -23.91 -11.54 -20.86
N GLN A 184 -23.86 -10.22 -20.64
CA GLN A 184 -22.67 -9.40 -20.88
C GLN A 184 -21.48 -9.86 -20.03
N ILE A 185 -21.70 -10.18 -18.74
CA ILE A 185 -20.64 -10.69 -17.88
C ILE A 185 -20.13 -12.04 -18.42
N ALA A 186 -21.03 -12.95 -18.79
CA ALA A 186 -20.64 -14.25 -19.32
C ALA A 186 -19.82 -14.13 -20.61
N ILE A 187 -20.23 -13.26 -21.56
CA ILE A 187 -19.49 -13.00 -22.80
C ILE A 187 -18.07 -12.51 -22.48
N ARG A 188 -17.95 -11.54 -21.58
CA ARG A 188 -16.66 -10.92 -21.24
C ARG A 188 -15.72 -11.90 -20.52
N VAL A 189 -16.25 -12.70 -19.60
CA VAL A 189 -15.47 -13.75 -18.93
C VAL A 189 -15.02 -14.81 -19.94
N ARG A 190 -15.90 -15.25 -20.86
CA ARG A 190 -15.51 -16.23 -21.91
C ARG A 190 -14.43 -15.69 -22.82
N ALA A 191 -14.50 -14.41 -23.20
CA ALA A 191 -13.48 -13.77 -24.02
C ALA A 191 -12.11 -13.70 -23.32
N ALA A 192 -12.08 -13.62 -21.99
CA ALA A 192 -10.86 -13.53 -21.20
C ALA A 192 -10.29 -14.89 -20.73
N VAL A 193 -11.00 -16.00 -20.94
CA VAL A 193 -10.59 -17.36 -20.53
C VAL A 193 -9.97 -18.15 -21.70
N ARG A 194 -10.16 -17.67 -22.95
CA ARG A 194 -9.51 -18.22 -24.16
C ARG A 194 -8.04 -17.83 -24.20
#